data_AF-T1PB66-F1
#
_entry.id   AF-T1PB66-F1
#
_cell.length_a   1.000
_cell.length_b   1.000
_cell.length_c   1.000
_cell.angle_alpha   90.00
_cell.angle_beta   90.00
_cell.angle_gamma   90.00
#
_symmetry.space_group_name_H-M   'P 1'
#
loop_
_entity.id
_entity.type
_entity.pdbx_description
1 polymer ?
#
loop_
_entity_poly.entity_id
_entity_poly.type
_entity_poly.pdbx_seq_one_letter_code
_entity_poly.pdbx_strand_id
1 'polypeptide(L)'
;MKYYFYHGLTWPQLSYVAEDDKGNIVGYVLAKMEEPESGEDSKRGHITSLAVKRSYRRLGLAQKLMNQASKAMVECFEAQYVSLHVRKSNRAALNLYTNTLKFKIIEIEPKYYADGEDAYAMRRDLGEFTSTKADNLENQENNQDNNKIHYRESGTANHHDHSNHDGHCC
;
A
#
# COMPACT_ATOMS: atom_id res chain seq x y z
N MET A 1 23.78 0.51 8.86
CA MET A 1 22.83 -0.61 8.63
C MET A 1 21.69 -0.70 9.65
N LYS A 2 21.90 -0.43 10.95
CA LYS A 2 20.83 -0.50 11.98
C LYS A 2 19.51 0.20 11.59
N TYR A 3 19.59 1.38 10.97
CA TYR A 3 18.42 2.16 10.59
C TYR A 3 17.54 1.51 9.51
N TYR A 4 18.14 0.85 8.50
CA TYR A 4 17.39 0.15 7.45
C TYR A 4 16.73 -1.12 7.99
N PHE A 5 17.43 -1.89 8.83
CA PHE A 5 16.84 -3.06 9.47
C PHE A 5 15.70 -2.69 10.41
N TYR A 6 15.80 -1.58 11.15
CA TYR A 6 14.69 -1.08 11.95
C TYR A 6 13.43 -0.86 11.09
N HIS A 7 13.55 -0.16 9.95
CA HIS A 7 12.42 0.04 9.04
C HIS A 7 11.86 -1.28 8.50
N GLY A 8 12.73 -2.15 8.01
CA GLY A 8 12.34 -3.43 7.41
C GLY A 8 11.75 -4.43 8.41
N LEU A 9 12.09 -4.33 9.70
CA LEU A 9 11.56 -5.22 10.74
C LEU A 9 10.30 -4.64 11.41
N THR A 10 10.19 -3.32 11.53
CA THR A 10 9.03 -2.67 12.17
C THR A 10 7.87 -2.44 11.18
N TRP A 11 8.16 -2.03 9.95
CA TRP A 11 7.14 -1.79 8.91
C TRP A 11 7.52 -2.46 7.57
N PRO A 12 7.64 -3.80 7.53
CA PRO A 12 8.08 -4.52 6.33
C PRO A 12 7.21 -4.23 5.09
N GLN A 13 5.95 -3.84 5.27
CA GLN A 13 5.00 -3.61 4.18
C GLN A 13 5.17 -2.23 3.49
N LEU A 14 5.91 -1.29 4.09
CA LEU A 14 5.88 0.12 3.64
C LEU A 14 7.02 0.50 2.70
N SER A 15 8.06 -0.32 2.61
CA SER A 15 9.26 -0.01 1.83
C SER A 15 9.29 -0.86 0.56
N TYR A 16 9.52 -0.21 -0.58
CA TYR A 16 9.48 -0.84 -1.90
C TYR A 16 10.75 -0.54 -2.67
N VAL A 17 11.09 -1.44 -3.58
CA VAL A 17 12.19 -1.30 -4.54
C VAL A 17 11.67 -1.38 -5.96
N ALA A 18 12.38 -0.74 -6.88
CA ALA A 18 12.19 -0.90 -8.32
C ALA A 18 13.42 -1.58 -8.89
N GLU A 19 13.20 -2.63 -9.67
CA GLU A 19 14.23 -3.44 -10.31
C GLU A 19 14.19 -3.27 -11.83
N ASP A 20 15.36 -3.44 -12.48
CA ASP A 20 15.43 -3.61 -13.93
C ASP A 20 15.21 -5.08 -14.34
N ASP A 21 15.24 -5.34 -15.64
CA ASP A 21 15.09 -6.66 -16.24
C ASP A 21 16.15 -7.69 -15.82
N LYS A 22 17.25 -7.22 -15.22
CA LYS A 22 18.37 -8.03 -14.73
C LYS A 22 18.36 -8.20 -13.21
N GLY A 23 17.33 -7.70 -12.53
CA GLY A 23 17.20 -7.75 -11.07
C GLY A 23 18.06 -6.72 -10.33
N ASN A 24 18.62 -5.72 -11.02
CA ASN A 24 19.35 -4.66 -10.32
C ASN A 24 18.37 -3.66 -9.70
N ILE A 25 18.61 -3.29 -8.45
CA ILE A 25 17.86 -2.20 -7.82
C ILE A 25 18.19 -0.87 -8.52
N VAL A 26 17.16 -0.20 -9.05
CA VAL A 26 17.28 1.09 -9.75
C VAL A 26 16.53 2.22 -9.06
N GLY A 27 15.68 1.91 -8.10
CA GLY A 27 15.08 2.89 -7.21
C GLY A 27 14.51 2.24 -5.95
N TYR A 28 14.24 3.04 -4.94
CA TYR A 28 13.61 2.58 -3.71
C TYR A 28 12.84 3.71 -3.02
N VAL A 29 11.88 3.32 -2.19
CA VAL A 29 11.25 4.16 -1.17
C VAL A 29 11.40 3.47 0.18
N LEU A 30 11.85 4.22 1.18
CA LEU A 30 11.95 3.80 2.56
C LEU A 30 10.93 4.60 3.37
N ALA A 31 10.00 3.92 4.00
CA ALA A 31 8.89 4.55 4.70
C ALA A 31 8.60 3.88 6.05
N LYS A 32 7.95 4.63 6.93
CA LYS A 32 7.55 4.20 8.28
C LYS A 32 6.19 4.79 8.65
N MET A 33 5.58 4.27 9.71
CA MET A 33 4.54 4.99 10.43
C MET A 33 5.19 5.86 11.50
N GLU A 34 4.60 7.02 11.78
CA GLU A 34 4.95 7.79 12.97
C GLU A 34 3.96 7.53 14.09
N GLU A 35 4.47 7.59 15.32
CA GLU A 35 3.64 7.57 16.50
C GLU A 35 2.86 8.89 16.55
N PRO A 36 1.55 8.84 16.86
CA PRO A 36 0.78 10.06 17.03
C PRO A 36 1.36 10.90 18.16
N GLU A 37 1.41 12.21 17.94
CA GLU A 37 1.78 13.15 18.99
C GLU A 37 0.69 13.16 20.08
N SER A 38 1.07 13.56 21.30
CA SER A 38 0.11 13.57 22.42
C SER A 38 -1.06 14.51 22.12
N GLY A 39 -2.25 13.94 21.89
CA GLY A 39 -3.47 14.67 21.53
C GLY A 39 -3.82 14.67 20.04
N GLU A 40 -3.04 13.99 19.19
CA GLU A 40 -3.36 13.77 17.77
C GLU A 40 -3.86 12.33 17.55
N ASP A 41 -5.12 12.15 17.16
CA ASP A 41 -5.68 10.81 16.88
C ASP A 41 -5.34 10.31 15.46
N SER A 42 -4.75 11.15 14.61
CA SER A 42 -4.50 10.80 13.21
C SER A 42 -3.21 10.02 13.00
N LYS A 43 -3.36 8.74 12.62
CA LYS A 43 -2.24 7.88 12.17
C LYS A 43 -1.63 8.47 10.89
N ARG A 44 -0.31 8.66 10.87
CA ARG A 44 0.40 9.24 9.71
C ARG A 44 1.60 8.39 9.29
N GLY A 45 1.77 8.28 7.98
CA GLY A 45 2.99 7.72 7.39
C GLY A 45 4.06 8.79 7.17
N HIS A 46 5.32 8.38 7.10
CA HIS A 46 6.43 9.27 6.79
C HIS A 46 7.37 8.65 5.75
N ILE A 47 7.72 9.44 4.73
CA ILE A 47 8.71 9.05 3.72
C ILE A 47 10.09 9.47 4.19
N THR A 48 10.86 8.48 4.61
CA THR A 48 12.22 8.68 5.14
C THR A 48 13.23 8.90 4.02
N SER A 49 13.09 8.18 2.91
CA SER A 49 13.98 8.35 1.75
C SER A 49 13.33 7.86 0.47
N LEU A 50 13.60 8.55 -0.64
CA LEU A 50 13.20 8.17 -1.99
C LEU A 50 14.35 8.48 -2.94
N ALA A 51 14.78 7.48 -3.71
CA ALA A 51 15.81 7.69 -4.72
C ALA A 51 15.58 6.81 -5.95
N VAL A 52 15.94 7.36 -7.11
CA VAL A 52 15.96 6.65 -8.40
C VAL A 52 17.27 6.98 -9.11
N LYS A 53 17.95 5.94 -9.61
CA LYS A 53 19.18 6.05 -10.43
C LYS A 53 18.94 7.03 -11.58
N ARG A 54 19.93 7.88 -11.87
CA ARG A 54 19.78 8.97 -12.84
C ARG A 54 19.30 8.49 -14.21
N SER A 55 19.83 7.38 -14.71
CA SER A 55 19.46 6.76 -15.99
C SER A 55 18.03 6.21 -16.03
N TYR A 56 17.37 6.03 -14.89
CA TYR A 56 16.00 5.51 -14.77
C TYR A 56 15.00 6.60 -14.33
N ARG A 57 15.43 7.86 -14.28
CA ARG A 57 14.52 8.99 -13.97
C ARG A 57 13.63 9.30 -15.16
N ARG A 58 12.54 10.04 -14.90
CA ARG A 58 11.52 10.42 -15.91
C ARG A 58 10.70 9.26 -16.50
N LEU A 59 10.85 8.06 -15.95
CA LEU A 59 10.04 6.86 -16.28
C LEU A 59 8.85 6.64 -15.33
N GLY A 60 8.54 7.62 -14.46
CA GLY A 60 7.45 7.51 -13.49
C GLY A 60 7.72 6.59 -12.28
N LEU A 61 8.92 6.02 -12.15
CA LEU A 61 9.25 5.08 -11.06
C LEU A 61 9.03 5.67 -9.66
N ALA A 62 9.46 6.91 -9.43
CA ALA A 62 9.30 7.57 -8.14
C ALA A 62 7.81 7.73 -7.76
N GLN A 63 6.95 8.04 -8.74
CA GLN A 63 5.51 8.14 -8.52
C GLN A 63 4.90 6.78 -8.16
N LYS A 64 5.28 5.72 -8.88
CA LYS A 64 4.81 4.35 -8.61
C LYS A 64 5.22 3.88 -7.22
N LEU A 65 6.50 4.06 -6.86
CA LEU A 65 7.02 3.70 -5.52
C LEU A 65 6.26 4.43 -4.41
N MET A 66 6.07 5.75 -4.55
CA MET A 66 5.34 6.55 -3.57
C MET A 66 3.88 6.11 -3.43
N ASN A 67 3.19 5.87 -4.54
CA ASN A 67 1.79 5.42 -4.50
C ASN A 67 1.65 4.02 -3.86
N GLN A 68 2.60 3.10 -4.09
CA GLN A 68 2.58 1.78 -3.44
C GLN A 68 2.79 1.91 -1.93
N ALA A 69 3.79 2.69 -1.49
CA ALA A 69 4.01 2.95 -0.07
C ALA A 69 2.78 3.61 0.58
N SER A 70 2.20 4.64 -0.05
CA SER A 70 0.99 5.31 0.43
C SER A 70 -0.20 4.37 0.53
N LYS A 71 -0.41 3.50 -0.46
CA LYS A 71 -1.47 2.50 -0.43
C LYS A 71 -1.29 1.54 0.75
N ALA A 72 -0.08 1.02 0.95
CA ALA A 72 0.24 0.13 2.08
C ALA A 72 0.05 0.81 3.44
N MET A 73 0.38 2.10 3.55
CA MET A 73 0.12 2.88 4.78
C MET A 73 -1.38 2.92 5.13
N VAL A 74 -2.25 3.09 4.14
CA VAL A 74 -3.70 3.07 4.34
C VAL A 74 -4.20 1.67 4.66
N GLU A 75 -3.81 0.68 3.85
CA GLU A 75 -4.35 -0.66 3.94
C GLU A 75 -3.96 -1.36 5.24
N CYS A 76 -2.69 -1.23 5.66
CA CYS A 76 -2.15 -1.91 6.81
C CYS A 76 -2.27 -1.12 8.12
N PHE A 77 -2.31 0.22 8.04
CA PHE A 77 -2.21 1.07 9.24
C PHE A 77 -3.25 2.18 9.30
N GLU A 78 -4.19 2.27 8.36
CA GLU A 78 -5.25 3.30 8.34
C GLU A 78 -4.68 4.73 8.37
N ALA A 79 -3.52 4.92 7.74
CA ALA A 79 -2.89 6.24 7.67
C ALA A 79 -3.82 7.25 6.97
N GLN A 80 -4.04 8.39 7.59
CA GLN A 80 -4.87 9.45 7.02
C GLN A 80 -4.09 10.33 6.04
N TYR A 81 -2.79 10.48 6.30
CA TYR A 81 -1.90 11.27 5.45
C TYR A 81 -0.48 10.73 5.51
N VAL A 82 0.33 11.18 4.55
CA VAL A 82 1.78 10.93 4.52
C VAL A 82 2.55 12.25 4.52
N SER A 83 3.62 12.31 5.31
CA SER A 83 4.51 13.48 5.42
C SER A 83 5.93 13.19 4.90
N LEU A 84 6.65 14.27 4.57
CA LEU A 84 8.07 14.23 4.23
C LEU A 84 8.72 15.61 4.39
N HIS A 85 10.05 15.62 4.40
CA HIS A 85 10.87 16.82 4.35
C HIS A 85 11.64 16.88 3.03
N VAL A 86 11.70 18.07 2.42
CA VAL A 86 12.46 18.30 1.18
C VAL A 86 13.24 19.61 1.23
N ARG A 87 14.51 19.57 0.81
CA ARG A 87 15.36 20.75 0.62
C ARG A 87 14.69 21.79 -0.27
N LYS A 88 14.71 23.06 0.13
CA LYS A 88 14.19 24.18 -0.67
C LYS A 88 14.82 24.24 -2.07
N SER A 89 16.11 23.94 -2.18
CA SER A 89 16.84 23.97 -3.44
C SER A 89 16.51 22.82 -4.40
N ASN A 90 15.86 21.75 -3.94
CA ASN A 90 15.62 20.54 -4.72
C ASN A 90 14.41 20.67 -5.66
N ARG A 91 14.56 21.47 -6.72
CA ARG A 91 13.52 21.76 -7.72
C ARG A 91 12.91 20.50 -8.36
N ALA A 92 13.72 19.47 -8.58
CA ALA A 92 13.24 18.23 -9.21
C ALA A 92 12.29 17.46 -8.28
N ALA A 93 12.64 17.33 -7.00
CA ALA A 93 11.79 16.69 -6.01
C ALA A 93 10.55 17.54 -5.71
N LEU A 94 10.69 18.87 -5.62
CA LEU A 94 9.54 19.77 -5.46
C LEU A 94 8.51 19.58 -6.57
N ASN A 95 8.92 19.57 -7.83
CA ASN A 95 8.00 19.31 -8.95
C ASN A 95 7.33 17.93 -8.84
N LEU A 96 8.06 16.89 -8.44
CA LEU A 96 7.48 15.56 -8.22
C LEU A 96 6.43 15.61 -7.10
N TYR A 97 6.76 16.18 -5.95
CA TYR A 97 5.86 16.18 -4.79
C TYR A 97 4.65 17.08 -5.01
N THR A 98 4.80 18.32 -5.49
CA THR A 98 3.68 19.24 -5.68
C THR A 98 2.83 18.88 -6.90
N ASN A 99 3.45 18.68 -8.06
CA ASN A 99 2.71 18.64 -9.32
C ASN A 99 2.22 17.23 -9.66
N THR A 100 3.05 16.22 -9.42
CA THR A 100 2.73 14.83 -9.74
C THR A 100 2.01 14.12 -8.59
N LEU A 101 2.47 14.31 -7.35
CA LEU A 101 1.96 13.59 -6.18
C LEU A 101 1.02 14.43 -5.30
N LYS A 102 0.78 15.71 -5.64
CA LYS A 102 -0.18 16.59 -4.97
C LYS A 102 0.07 16.80 -3.47
N PHE A 103 1.33 16.71 -3.04
CA PHE A 103 1.74 17.15 -1.71
C PHE A 103 1.58 18.68 -1.60
N LYS A 104 1.16 19.13 -0.42
CA LYS A 104 1.08 20.53 -0.04
C LYS A 104 2.22 20.85 0.94
N ILE A 105 2.78 22.04 0.83
CA ILE A 105 3.72 22.56 1.82
C ILE A 105 2.90 22.99 3.04
N ILE A 106 3.26 22.48 4.20
CA ILE A 106 2.63 22.81 5.48
C ILE A 106 3.44 23.87 6.21
N GLU A 107 4.76 23.68 6.26
CA GLU A 107 5.65 24.54 7.00
C GLU A 107 7.02 24.66 6.31
N ILE A 108 7.73 25.74 6.63
CA ILE A 108 9.15 25.92 6.33
C ILE A 108 9.92 25.74 7.63
N GLU A 109 10.78 24.74 7.70
CA GLU A 109 11.61 24.46 8.86
C GLU A 109 13.00 25.07 8.65
N PRO A 110 13.36 26.13 9.39
CA PRO A 110 14.63 26.82 9.20
C PRO A 110 15.82 25.96 9.66
N LYS A 111 16.90 25.95 8.87
CA LYS A 111 18.14 25.21 9.21
C LYS A 111 17.91 23.72 9.55
N TYR A 112 16.93 23.09 8.92
CA TYR A 112 16.61 21.68 9.15
C TYR A 112 17.77 20.75 8.79
N TYR A 113 18.47 21.03 7.69
CA TYR A 113 19.60 20.22 7.27
C TYR A 113 20.91 20.70 7.92
N ALA A 114 21.87 19.77 8.08
CA ALA A 114 23.13 20.01 8.78
C ALA A 114 24.01 21.13 8.18
N ASP A 115 23.84 21.41 6.89
CA ASP A 115 24.49 22.52 6.18
C ASP A 115 23.76 23.87 6.34
N GLY A 116 22.73 23.91 7.19
CA GLY A 116 21.93 25.10 7.47
C GLY A 116 20.84 25.38 6.43
N GLU A 117 20.64 24.49 5.45
CA GLU A 117 19.55 24.65 4.48
C GLU A 117 18.18 24.38 5.13
N ASP A 118 17.21 25.23 4.80
CA ASP A 118 15.81 25.03 5.20
C ASP A 118 15.18 23.83 4.49
N ALA A 119 14.19 23.21 5.16
CA ALA A 119 13.31 22.22 4.57
C ALA A 119 11.89 22.79 4.37
N TYR A 120 11.20 22.26 3.37
CA TYR A 120 9.75 22.26 3.35
C TYR A 120 9.25 20.98 4.01
N ALA A 121 8.42 21.12 5.04
CA ALA A 121 7.59 20.04 5.55
C ALA A 121 6.36 19.92 4.65
N MET A 122 6.17 18.76 4.04
CA MET A 122 5.10 18.52 3.06
C MET A 122 4.18 17.40 3.51
N ARG A 123 2.89 17.51 3.14
CA ARG A 123 1.85 16.52 3.44
C ARG A 123 1.02 16.20 2.21
N ARG A 124 0.65 14.93 2.03
CA ARG A 124 -0.39 14.47 1.10
C ARG A 124 -1.46 13.71 1.86
N ASP A 125 -2.71 14.11 1.65
CA ASP A 125 -3.87 13.39 2.19
C ASP A 125 -4.07 12.06 1.45
N LEU A 126 -4.42 11.01 2.17
CA LEU A 126 -4.55 9.65 1.63
C LEU A 126 -6.01 9.20 1.46
N GLY A 127 -7.00 10.09 1.63
CA GLY A 127 -8.41 9.77 1.46
C GLY A 127 -8.77 9.19 0.08
N GLU A 128 -8.01 9.50 -0.97
CA GLU A 128 -8.24 8.87 -2.28
C GLU A 128 -7.95 7.36 -2.31
N PHE A 129 -7.11 6.87 -1.39
CA PHE A 129 -6.77 5.45 -1.28
C PHE A 129 -7.70 4.69 -0.33
N THR A 130 -8.49 5.39 0.51
CA THR A 130 -9.44 4.74 1.43
C THR A 130 -10.70 4.26 0.71
N SER A 131 -11.22 5.04 -0.23
CA SER A 131 -12.41 4.68 -1.03
C SER A 131 -12.20 3.39 -1.83
N THR A 132 -10.99 3.18 -2.37
CA THR A 132 -10.65 1.94 -3.07
C THR A 132 -10.75 0.70 -2.18
N LYS A 133 -10.58 0.81 -0.86
CA LYS A 133 -10.74 -0.32 0.07
C LYS A 133 -12.22 -0.67 0.25
N ALA A 134 -13.08 0.34 0.45
CA ALA A 134 -14.52 0.15 0.60
C ALA A 134 -15.16 -0.43 -0.67
N ASP A 135 -14.85 0.13 -1.83
CA ASP A 135 -15.38 -0.36 -3.11
C ASP A 135 -14.94 -1.80 -3.42
N ASN A 136 -13.71 -2.18 -3.04
CA ASN A 136 -13.22 -3.55 -3.24
C ASN A 136 -13.83 -4.55 -2.25
N LEU A 137 -14.13 -4.15 -1.01
CA LEU A 137 -14.81 -4.98 -0.02
C LEU A 137 -16.27 -5.25 -0.42
N GLU A 138 -17.01 -4.21 -0.85
CA GLU A 138 -18.38 -4.35 -1.34
C GLU A 138 -18.44 -5.26 -2.58
N ASN A 139 -17.48 -5.15 -3.50
CA ASN A 139 -17.41 -6.02 -4.67
C ASN A 139 -17.01 -7.48 -4.34
N GLN A 140 -16.31 -7.73 -3.23
CA GLN A 140 -15.99 -9.09 -2.76
C GLN A 140 -17.19 -9.73 -2.07
N GLU A 141 -17.93 -8.99 -1.25
CA GLU A 141 -19.16 -9.48 -0.59
C GLU A 141 -20.25 -9.81 -1.63
N ASN A 142 -20.46 -8.93 -2.60
CA ASN A 142 -21.41 -9.16 -3.70
C ASN A 142 -21.05 -10.39 -4.57
N ASN A 143 -19.77 -10.76 -4.66
CA ASN A 143 -19.34 -11.96 -5.39
C ASN A 143 -19.47 -13.26 -4.57
N GLN A 144 -19.48 -13.19 -3.24
CA GLN A 144 -19.72 -14.35 -2.39
C GLN A 144 -21.21 -14.74 -2.33
N ASP A 145 -22.12 -13.75 -2.30
CA ASP A 145 -23.56 -14.02 -2.30
C ASP A 145 -24.08 -14.60 -3.63
N ASN A 146 -23.47 -14.21 -4.76
CA ASN A 146 -23.82 -14.76 -6.08
C ASN A 146 -23.38 -16.22 -6.28
N ASN A 147 -22.57 -16.78 -5.37
CA ASN A 147 -22.07 -18.16 -5.45
C ASN A 147 -22.81 -19.15 -4.52
N LYS A 148 -23.89 -18.72 -3.85
CA LYS A 148 -24.80 -19.66 -3.15
C LYS A 148 -25.66 -20.41 -4.18
N ILE A 149 -25.15 -21.55 -4.64
CA ILE A 149 -25.89 -22.51 -5.47
C ILE A 149 -27.14 -22.97 -4.70
N HIS A 150 -28.32 -22.66 -5.26
CA HIS A 150 -29.60 -23.23 -4.86
C HIS A 150 -29.61 -24.73 -5.12
N TYR A 151 -29.49 -25.55 -4.08
CA TYR A 151 -29.91 -26.95 -4.16
C TYR A 151 -31.44 -26.97 -4.22
N ARG A 152 -31.99 -27.24 -5.41
CA ARG A 152 -33.40 -27.59 -5.58
C ARG A 152 -33.61 -29.00 -5.05
N GLU A 153 -34.38 -29.12 -3.98
CA GLU A 153 -35.03 -30.38 -3.60
C GLU A 153 -36.06 -30.73 -4.68
N SER A 154 -35.84 -31.82 -5.38
CA SER A 154 -36.87 -32.54 -6.11
C SER A 154 -37.12 -33.88 -5.40
N GLY A 155 -38.28 -34.02 -4.76
CA GLY A 155 -38.87 -35.32 -4.44
C GLY A 155 -39.15 -36.13 -5.73
N THR A 156 -39.51 -37.40 -5.72
CA THR A 156 -40.21 -38.25 -4.74
C THR A 156 -40.03 -39.73 -5.13
N ALA A 157 -39.97 -40.61 -4.13
CA ALA A 157 -40.43 -42.01 -4.05
C ALA A 157 -40.25 -43.00 -5.24
N ASN A 158 -39.63 -44.15 -4.96
CA ASN A 158 -40.35 -45.44 -4.98
C ASN A 158 -39.58 -46.55 -4.25
N HIS A 159 -40.26 -47.16 -3.28
CA HIS A 159 -39.96 -48.48 -2.74
C HIS A 159 -40.22 -49.53 -3.82
N HIS A 160 -39.27 -50.42 -4.08
CA HIS A 160 -39.59 -51.80 -4.41
C HIS A 160 -38.58 -52.77 -3.81
N ASP A 161 -39.18 -53.73 -3.13
CA ASP A 161 -38.70 -54.88 -2.39
C ASP A 161 -38.06 -55.92 -3.34
N HIS A 162 -36.94 -56.54 -2.95
CA HIS A 162 -36.56 -57.85 -3.47
C HIS A 162 -35.73 -58.61 -2.42
N SER A 163 -36.39 -59.62 -1.85
CA SER A 163 -35.87 -60.72 -1.07
C SER A 163 -35.24 -61.81 -1.97
N ASN A 164 -34.30 -62.56 -1.38
CA ASN A 164 -33.82 -63.91 -1.69
C ASN A 164 -33.60 -64.34 -3.16
N HIS A 165 -32.39 -64.79 -3.52
CA HIS A 165 -32.02 -66.23 -3.52
C HIS A 165 -30.62 -66.44 -4.13
N ASP A 166 -29.88 -67.36 -3.50
CA ASP A 166 -28.83 -68.27 -3.96
C ASP A 166 -28.33 -68.23 -5.42
N GLY A 167 -27.01 -68.43 -5.57
CA GLY A 167 -26.51 -69.31 -6.64
C GLY A 167 -25.23 -68.88 -7.35
N HIS A 168 -24.16 -69.63 -7.06
CA HIS A 168 -23.12 -70.12 -8.00
C HIS A 168 -22.14 -69.14 -8.69
N CYS A 169 -20.88 -69.28 -8.28
CA CYS A 169 -19.70 -69.63 -9.09
C CYS A 169 -19.80 -69.50 -10.62
N CYS A 170 -18.95 -68.62 -11.18
CA CYS A 170 -17.91 -68.91 -12.18
C CYS A 170 -16.94 -67.73 -12.23
#